data_AF-A0A535DP15-F1
#
_entry.id   AF-A0A535DP15-F1
#
_cell.length_a   1.000
_cell.length_b   1.000
_cell.length_c   1.000
_cell.angle_alpha   90.00
_cell.angle_beta   90.00
_cell.angle_gamma   90.00
#
_symmetry.space_group_name_H-M   'P 1'
#
loop_
_entity.id
_entity.type
_entity.pdbx_description
1 polymer ?
#
loop_
_entity_poly.entity_id
_entity_poly.type
_entity_poly.pdbx_seq_one_letter_code
_entity_poly.pdbx_strand_id
1 'polypeptide(L)' 'MEKKRVKFTFVQELIKEPVIWKLAKQYDVITNIRRADVSDDRGWVVLELEGERDEIERGLRWVEEQGVRIDPVYEDIVEG' A
#
# COMPACT_ATOMS: atom_id res chain seq x y z
N MET A 1 -7.68 -9.49 13.33
CA MET A 1 -6.93 -9.16 12.11
C MET A 1 -7.82 -9.25 10.88
N GLU A 2 -7.90 -8.15 10.14
CA GLU A 2 -8.65 -7.98 8.90
C GLU A 2 -7.69 -7.89 7.72
N LYS A 3 -8.19 -8.16 6.52
CA LYS A 3 -7.44 -8.02 5.26
C LYS A 3 -8.04 -6.93 4.41
N LYS A 4 -7.21 -6.04 3.86
CA LYS A 4 -7.63 -4.96 2.98
C LYS A 4 -6.71 -4.84 1.77
N ARG A 5 -7.30 -4.81 0.57
CA ARG A 5 -6.54 -4.61 -0.68
C ARG A 5 -6.61 -3.16 -1.14
N VAL A 6 -5.46 -2.61 -1.43
CA VAL A 6 -5.27 -1.20 -1.82
C VAL A 6 -4.23 -1.11 -2.92
N LYS A 7 -4.39 -0.12 -3.79
CA LYS A 7 -3.38 0.26 -4.77
C LYS A 7 -2.70 1.52 -4.28
N PHE A 8 -1.39 1.44 -4.07
CA PHE A 8 -0.53 2.59 -3.84
C PHE A 8 0.02 3.06 -5.19
N THR A 9 -0.09 4.35 -5.48
CA THR A 9 0.51 4.97 -6.66
C THR A 9 1.51 6.03 -6.20
N PHE A 10 2.76 5.84 -6.61
CA PHE A 10 3.91 6.67 -6.25
C PHE A 10 4.23 7.63 -7.40
N VAL A 11 4.36 8.91 -7.07
CA VAL A 11 5.00 9.90 -7.94
C VAL A 11 6.52 9.67 -7.97
N GLN A 12 7.20 10.19 -9.00
CA GLN A 12 8.62 9.93 -9.25
C GLN A 12 9.50 10.14 -8.02
N GLU A 13 9.26 11.21 -7.27
CA GLU A 13 10.05 11.58 -6.09
C GLU A 13 9.91 10.56 -4.95
N LEU A 14 8.76 9.88 -4.86
CA LEU A 14 8.46 8.92 -3.80
C LEU A 14 8.88 7.48 -4.13
N ILE A 15 9.24 7.17 -5.37
CA ILE A 15 9.68 5.81 -5.77
C ILE A 15 10.96 5.40 -5.01
N LYS A 16 11.80 6.37 -4.65
CA LYS A 16 13.05 6.14 -3.90
C LYS A 16 12.84 6.03 -2.38
N GLU A 17 11.63 6.34 -1.89
CA GLU A 17 11.32 6.30 -0.47
C GLU A 17 10.80 4.92 -0.06
N PRO A 18 11.28 4.34 1.05
CA PRO A 18 10.87 3.01 1.50
C PRO A 18 9.53 3.06 2.25
N VAL A 19 8.49 3.66 1.65
CA VAL A 19 7.19 3.93 2.30
C VAL A 19 6.52 2.65 2.80
N ILE A 20 6.51 1.59 1.99
CA ILE A 20 5.89 0.30 2.36
C ILE A 20 6.60 -0.33 3.57
N TRP A 21 7.94 -0.22 3.62
CA TRP A 21 8.71 -0.70 4.76
C TRP A 21 8.48 0.16 6.01
N LYS A 22 8.43 1.49 5.85
CA LYS A 22 8.12 2.43 6.95
C LYS A 22 6.73 2.16 7.53
N LEU A 23 5.73 1.89 6.69
CA LEU A 23 4.38 1.49 7.08
C LEU A 23 4.41 0.27 8.01
N ALA A 24 4.99 -0.85 7.55
CA ALA A 24 5.04 -2.08 8.34
C ALA A 24 5.91 -1.96 9.61
N LYS A 25 6.81 -0.97 9.68
CA LYS A 25 7.69 -0.74 10.84
C LYS A 25 7.07 0.17 11.90
N GLN A 26 6.24 1.12 11.48
CA GLN A 26 5.60 2.12 12.34
C GLN A 26 4.21 1.70 12.81
N TYR A 27 3.54 0.85 12.03
CA TYR A 27 2.21 0.34 12.28
C TYR A 27 2.25 -1.19 12.29
N ASP A 28 1.43 -1.82 13.13
CA ASP A 28 1.31 -3.28 13.24
C ASP A 28 0.49 -3.84 12.05
N VAL A 29 1.04 -3.63 10.85
CA VAL A 29 0.44 -3.98 9.57
C VAL A 29 1.42 -4.82 8.77
N ILE A 30 1.00 -6.04 8.46
CA ILE A 30 1.70 -6.93 7.53
C ILE A 30 1.32 -6.51 6.11
N THR A 31 2.31 -6.34 5.24
CA THR A 31 2.11 -5.97 3.83
C THR A 31 2.48 -7.15 2.93
N ASN A 32 1.59 -7.54 2.02
CA ASN A 32 1.87 -8.53 0.97
C ASN A 32 1.66 -7.91 -0.42
N ILE A 33 2.66 -8.02 -1.30
CA ILE A 33 2.58 -7.50 -2.66
C ILE A 33 1.81 -8.48 -3.54
N ARG A 34 0.69 -8.03 -4.11
CA ARG A 34 -0.12 -8.83 -5.04
C ARG A 34 0.26 -8.58 -6.49
N ARG A 35 0.48 -7.32 -6.85
CA ARG A 35 0.95 -6.88 -8.18
C ARG A 35 1.75 -5.60 -8.02
N ALA A 36 2.73 -5.38 -8.89
CA ALA A 36 3.47 -4.14 -8.95
C ALA A 36 3.91 -3.87 -10.38
N ASP A 37 3.97 -2.59 -10.72
CA ASP A 37 4.59 -2.08 -11.94
C ASP A 37 5.34 -0.81 -11.53
N VAL A 38 6.67 -0.83 -11.68
CA VAL A 38 7.56 0.23 -11.20
C VAL A 38 8.58 0.53 -12.28
N SER A 39 8.61 1.78 -12.74
CA SER A 39 9.61 2.36 -13.63
C SER A 39 10.30 3.54 -12.94
N ASP A 40 11.26 4.17 -13.62
CA ASP A 40 12.05 5.28 -13.07
C ASP A 40 11.25 6.57 -12.82
N ASP A 41 10.07 6.70 -13.43
CA ASP A 41 9.23 7.91 -13.44
C ASP A 41 7.86 7.71 -12.76
N ARG A 42 7.39 6.47 -12.64
CA ARG A 42 6.11 6.15 -12.02
C ARG A 42 6.12 4.74 -11.47
N GLY A 43 5.35 4.50 -10.41
CA GLY A 43 5.16 3.16 -9.91
C GLY A 43 3.84 2.99 -9.22
N TRP A 44 3.25 1.81 -9.33
CA TRP A 44 2.12 1.42 -8.50
C TRP A 44 2.30 0.01 -7.96
N VAL A 45 1.75 -0.22 -6.78
CA VAL A 45 1.78 -1.50 -6.09
C VAL A 45 0.40 -1.78 -5.54
N VAL A 46 -0.17 -2.93 -5.87
CA VAL A 46 -1.34 -3.47 -5.19
C VAL A 46 -0.87 -4.31 -4.02
N LEU A 47 -1.25 -3.88 -2.83
CA LEU A 47 -0.94 -4.52 -1.56
C LEU A 47 -2.19 -5.17 -0.98
N GLU A 48 -2.02 -6.32 -0.35
CA GLU A 48 -2.91 -6.80 0.70
C GLU A 48 -2.29 -6.44 2.04
N LEU A 49 -3.02 -5.69 2.84
CA LEU A 49 -2.68 -5.31 4.20
C LEU A 49 -3.40 -6.25 5.17
N GLU A 50 -2.70 -6.73 6.18
CA GLU A 50 -3.25 -7.57 7.24
C GLU A 50 -2.86 -7.00 8.60
N GLY A 51 -3.82 -6.84 9.51
CA GLY A 51 -3.61 -6.24 10.83
C GLY A 51 -4.95 -5.91 11.51
N GLU A 52 -4.89 -5.25 12.65
CA GLU A 52 -6.10 -4.70 13.28
C GLU A 52 -6.65 -3.52 12.46
N ARG A 53 -7.97 -3.34 12.43
CA ARG A 53 -8.63 -2.35 11.57
C ARG A 53 -8.09 -0.94 11.79
N ASP A 54 -7.91 -0.58 13.05
CA ASP A 54 -7.45 0.74 13.47
C ASP A 54 -5.97 0.99 13.12
N GLU A 55 -5.12 -0.03 13.22
CA GLU A 55 -3.73 0.00 12.74
C GLU A 55 -3.66 0.19 11.23
N ILE A 56 -4.48 -0.55 10.46
CA ILE A 56 -4.59 -0.39 9.00
C ILE A 56 -5.04 1.03 8.65
N GLU A 57 -6.08 1.55 9.31
CA GLU A 57 -6.59 2.90 9.04
C GLU A 57 -5.59 4.00 9.38
N ARG A 58 -4.87 3.89 10.50
CA ARG A 58 -3.79 4.82 10.86
C ARG A 58 -2.66 4.77 9.86
N GLY A 59 -2.22 3.58 9.47
CA GLY A 59 -1.16 3.38 8.50
C GLY A 59 -1.51 3.94 7.12
N LEU A 60 -2.73 3.70 6.63
CA LEU A 60 -3.20 4.25 5.36
C LEU A 60 -3.23 5.78 5.36
N ARG A 61 -3.73 6.39 6.44
CA ARG A 61 -3.75 7.85 6.57
C ARG A 61 -2.33 8.44 6.52
N TRP A 62 -1.38 7.81 7.22
CA TRP A 62 0.02 8.21 7.18
C TRP A 62 0.63 8.09 5.77
N VAL A 63 0.31 7.03 5.03
CA VAL A 63 0.75 6.85 3.64
C VAL A 63 0.21 7.96 2.74
N GLU A 64 -1.06 8.36 2.88
CA GLU A 64 -1.63 9.51 2.16
C GLU A 64 -0.92 10.82 2.52
N GLU A 65 -0.58 11.03 3.79
CA GLU A 65 0.19 12.20 4.25
C GLU A 65 1.61 12.26 3.66
N GLN A 66 2.20 11.11 3.28
CA GLN A 66 3.47 11.08 2.54
C GLN A 66 3.31 11.46 1.06
N GLY A 67 2.08 11.72 0.59
CA GLY A 67 1.78 12.07 -0.80
C GLY A 67 1.56 10.85 -1.71
N VAL A 68 1.48 9.64 -1.15
CA VAL A 68 1.15 8.43 -1.93
C VAL A 68 -0.36 8.39 -2.13
N ARG A 69 -0.79 8.26 -3.39
CA ARG A 69 -2.22 8.08 -3.71
C ARG A 69 -2.64 6.65 -3.38
N ILE A 70 -3.74 6.52 -2.65
CA ILE A 70 -4.33 5.23 -2.28
C ILE A 70 -5.69 5.08 -2.97
N ASP A 71 -5.86 4.03 -3.75
CA ASP A 71 -7.15 3.66 -4.33
C ASP A 71 -7.60 2.30 -3.78
N PRO A 72 -8.88 2.12 -3.40
CA PRO A 72 -9.40 0.80 -3.06
C PRO A 72 -9.37 -0.11 -4.28
N VAL A 73 -9.04 -1.39 -4.07
CA VAL A 73 -9.15 -2.40 -5.11
C VAL A 73 -10.46 -3.14 -4.90
N TYR A 74 -11.43 -2.87 -5.77
CA TYR A 74 -12.63 -3.70 -5.90
C TYR A 74 -12.20 -4.97 -6.66
N GLU A 75 -12.25 -6.13 -6.01
CA GLU A 75 -11.86 -7.39 -6.65
C GLU A 75 -12.78 -7.68 -7.85
N ASP A 76 -12.20 -7.69 -9.06
CA ASP A 76 -12.55 -8.74 -10.00
C ASP A 76 -11.79 -10.00 -9.56
N ILE A 77 -12.52 -10.91 -8.92
CA ILE A 77 -12.04 -12.26 -8.60
C ILE A 77 -11.84 -12.98 -9.93
N VAL A 78 -10.59 -13.03 -10.40
CA VAL A 78 -10.11 -14.19 -11.14
C VAL A 78 -8.83 -14.61 -10.45
N GLU A 79 -9.00 -15.54 -9.50
CA GLU A 79 -7.93 -16.39 -9.02
C GLU A 79 -7.27 -17.06 -10.23
N GLY A 80 -5.95 -16.97 -10.30
CA GLY A 80 -5.10 -17.78 -11.18
C GLY A 80 -4.02 -18.41 -10.33
#